data_AF-A0A7K0YN87-F1
#
_entry.id   AF-A0A7K0YN87-F1
#
_cell.length_a   1.000
_cell.length_b   1.000
_cell.length_c   1.000
_cell.angle_alpha   90.00
_cell.angle_beta   90.00
_cell.angle_gamma   90.00
#
_symmetry.space_group_name_H-M   'P 1'
#
loop_
_entity.id
_entity.type
_entity.pdbx_description
1 polymer ?
#
loop_
_entity_poly.entity_id
_entity_poly.type
_entity_poly.pdbx_seq_one_letter_code
_entity_poly.pdbx_strand_id
1 'polypeptide(L)'
;AGDSLPVLSALNAVIHLIGPQGTRDIPWEEFMLGVKKNALNSGEFVHSITVPVVQGWQGYAKVGTRNAMVIATASACLVRDADEGLISIALGSVGPTIIRCSQAEKWLLKTTSLRVGAQINADLAVEFGRRVSDEATPIDDHRSTAAYRRHCVAILAQRLLVRSLA
;
A
#
# COMPACT_ATOMS: atom_id res chain seq x y z
N ALA A 1 -7.88 3.09 8.47
CA ALA A 1 -8.55 1.89 7.93
C ALA A 1 -9.43 2.19 6.71
N GLY A 2 -9.10 3.20 5.89
CA GLY A 2 -9.79 3.41 4.61
C GLY A 2 -9.19 2.50 3.54
N ASP A 3 -10.03 1.75 2.84
CA ASP A 3 -9.58 0.69 1.92
C ASP A 3 -8.93 1.24 0.64
N SER A 4 -9.33 2.42 0.18
CA SER A 4 -8.75 3.06 -1.02
C SER A 4 -7.37 3.68 -0.79
N LEU A 5 -7.04 4.04 0.46
CA LEU A 5 -5.83 4.81 0.76
C LEU A 5 -4.53 4.03 0.46
N PRO A 6 -4.40 2.72 0.80
CA PRO A 6 -3.25 1.92 0.36
C PRO A 6 -3.14 1.83 -1.17
N VAL A 7 -4.26 1.81 -1.89
CA VAL A 7 -4.26 1.74 -3.36
C VAL A 7 -3.63 3.01 -3.95
N LEU A 8 -4.05 4.19 -3.46
CA LEU A 8 -3.48 5.47 -3.88
C LEU A 8 -1.98 5.57 -3.57
N SER A 9 -1.56 5.04 -2.42
CA SER A 9 -0.14 4.99 -2.04
C SER A 9 0.69 4.03 -2.89
N ALA A 10 0.14 2.87 -3.24
CA ALA A 10 0.83 1.90 -4.09
C ALA A 10 1.00 2.44 -5.53
N LEU A 11 0.01 3.23 -5.99
CA LEU A 11 0.00 3.85 -7.31
C LEU A 11 0.74 5.19 -7.41
N ASN A 12 1.38 5.65 -6.32
CA ASN A 12 2.03 6.97 -6.27
C ASN A 12 1.08 8.08 -6.78
N ALA A 13 -0.17 8.05 -6.33
CA ALA A 13 -1.21 8.94 -6.82
C ALA A 13 -0.85 10.43 -6.61
N VAL A 14 -1.40 11.30 -7.46
CA VAL A 14 -1.35 12.75 -7.30
C VAL A 14 -2.74 13.24 -6.93
N ILE A 15 -2.82 14.07 -5.89
CA ILE A 15 -4.07 14.64 -5.40
C ILE A 15 -4.17 16.09 -5.89
N HIS A 16 -5.25 16.40 -6.59
CA HIS A 16 -5.51 17.72 -7.13
C HIS A 16 -6.46 18.48 -6.20
N LEU A 17 -6.01 19.65 -5.76
CA LEU A 17 -6.71 20.49 -4.81
C LEU A 17 -7.19 21.78 -5.46
N ILE A 18 -8.36 22.26 -5.03
CA ILE A 18 -8.87 23.60 -5.32
C ILE A 18 -9.05 24.33 -3.99
N GLY A 19 -8.63 25.58 -3.94
CA GLY A 19 -8.86 26.46 -2.79
C GLY A 19 -8.95 27.94 -3.18
N PRO A 20 -9.03 28.85 -2.19
CA PRO A 20 -9.20 30.29 -2.42
C PRO A 20 -8.06 30.93 -3.22
N GLN A 21 -6.86 30.33 -3.19
CA GLN A 21 -5.66 30.82 -3.87
C GLN A 21 -5.39 30.12 -5.21
N GLY A 22 -6.35 29.33 -5.71
CA GLY A 22 -6.24 28.59 -6.97
C GLY A 22 -6.08 27.08 -6.77
N THR A 23 -5.39 26.45 -7.72
CA THR A 23 -5.19 24.99 -7.76
C THR A 23 -3.77 24.61 -7.36
N ARG A 24 -3.60 23.47 -6.69
CA ARG A 24 -2.29 22.84 -6.52
C ARG A 24 -2.38 21.33 -6.49
N ASP A 25 -1.28 20.71 -6.85
CA ASP A 25 -1.12 19.26 -6.86
C ASP A 25 -0.18 18.84 -5.73
N ILE A 26 -0.49 17.74 -5.07
CA ILE A 26 0.35 17.16 -4.02
C ILE A 26 0.51 15.66 -4.25
N PRO A 27 1.73 15.11 -4.18
CA PRO A 27 1.92 13.66 -4.24
C PRO A 27 1.28 13.00 -3.00
N TRP A 28 0.74 11.80 -3.17
CA TRP A 28 0.02 11.09 -2.11
C TRP A 28 0.85 10.95 -0.81
N GLU A 29 2.15 10.72 -0.92
CA GLU A 29 3.06 10.54 0.22
C GLU A 29 3.13 11.76 1.14
N GLU A 30 2.84 12.96 0.63
CA GLU A 30 2.82 14.20 1.40
C GLU A 30 1.42 14.54 1.95
N PHE A 31 0.37 13.85 1.50
CA PHE A 31 -1.00 14.21 1.88
C PHE A 31 -1.39 13.77 3.28
N MET A 32 -0.95 12.60 3.73
CA MET A 32 -1.31 12.03 5.03
C MET A 32 -0.25 12.36 6.10
N LEU A 33 -0.48 13.45 6.83
CA LEU A 33 0.48 13.96 7.83
C LEU A 33 0.38 13.27 9.20
N GLY A 34 -0.69 12.53 9.46
CA GLY A 34 -0.88 11.83 10.73
C GLY A 34 -2.33 11.43 10.99
N VAL A 35 -2.57 10.91 12.20
CA VAL A 35 -3.93 10.54 12.63
C VAL A 35 -4.81 11.79 12.63
N LYS A 36 -5.89 11.77 11.83
CA LYS A 36 -6.83 12.89 11.63
C LYS A 36 -6.18 14.17 11.11
N LYS A 37 -5.03 14.08 10.44
CA LYS A 37 -4.31 15.23 9.85
C LYS A 37 -4.00 14.96 8.39
N ASN A 38 -4.29 15.92 7.53
CA ASN A 38 -3.93 15.92 6.12
C ASN A 38 -3.28 17.26 5.74
N ALA A 39 -2.79 17.36 4.51
CA ALA A 39 -2.07 18.54 4.02
C ALA A 39 -2.98 19.66 3.45
N LEU A 40 -4.31 19.59 3.64
CA LEU A 40 -5.22 20.63 3.17
C LEU A 40 -5.01 21.92 3.97
N ASN A 41 -4.90 23.04 3.26
CA ASN A 41 -5.01 24.37 3.84
C ASN A 41 -6.49 24.71 4.08
N SER A 42 -6.74 25.75 4.88
CA SER A 42 -8.09 26.26 5.11
C SER A 42 -8.76 26.66 3.78
N GLY A 43 -9.97 26.15 3.54
CA GLY A 43 -10.73 26.39 2.31
C GLY A 43 -10.33 25.52 1.12
N GLU A 44 -9.29 24.67 1.23
CA GLU A 44 -8.98 23.68 0.19
C GLU A 44 -9.89 22.46 0.28
N PHE A 45 -10.20 21.87 -0.88
CA PHE A 45 -10.84 20.57 -0.99
C PHE A 45 -10.20 19.72 -2.09
N VAL A 46 -10.34 18.40 -1.97
CA VAL A 46 -9.89 17.45 -2.99
C VAL A 46 -10.86 17.50 -4.17
N HIS A 47 -10.37 17.94 -5.32
CA HIS A 47 -11.15 18.01 -6.56
C HIS A 47 -11.09 16.69 -7.33
N SER A 48 -9.89 16.14 -7.51
CA SER A 48 -9.68 14.91 -8.27
C SER A 48 -8.38 14.22 -7.85
N ILE A 49 -8.17 13.00 -8.35
CA ILE A 49 -6.97 12.21 -8.11
C ILE A 49 -6.53 11.62 -9.44
N THR A 50 -5.25 11.75 -9.76
CA THR A 50 -4.63 11.08 -10.90
C THR A 50 -3.85 9.87 -10.43
N VAL A 51 -4.03 8.75 -11.13
CA VAL A 51 -3.26 7.51 -10.95
C VAL A 51 -2.72 7.06 -12.30
N PRO A 52 -1.53 6.44 -12.36
CA PRO A 52 -0.98 5.92 -13.61
C PRO A 52 -1.79 4.73 -14.13
N VAL A 53 -1.78 4.54 -15.44
CA VAL A 53 -2.17 3.28 -16.07
C VAL A 53 -0.98 2.34 -16.00
N VAL A 54 -1.09 1.29 -15.19
CA VAL A 54 0.01 0.33 -14.98
C VAL A 54 -0.05 -0.78 -16.01
N GLN A 55 1.08 -1.07 -16.66
CA GLN A 55 1.24 -2.24 -17.52
C GLN A 55 1.73 -3.41 -16.68
N GLY A 56 0.80 -4.23 -16.19
CA GLY A 56 1.12 -5.34 -15.31
C GLY A 56 -0.03 -5.71 -14.40
N TRP A 57 0.24 -5.85 -13.11
CA TRP A 57 -0.71 -6.37 -12.15
C TRP A 57 -0.90 -5.44 -10.96
N GLN A 58 -2.14 -5.35 -10.49
CA GLN A 58 -2.50 -4.61 -9.29
C GLN A 58 -3.46 -5.44 -8.45
N GLY A 59 -3.29 -5.41 -7.13
CA GLY A 59 -4.19 -6.12 -6.24
C GLY A 59 -4.25 -5.52 -4.85
N TYR A 60 -5.46 -5.45 -4.33
CA TYR A 60 -5.76 -5.10 -2.95
C TYR A 60 -6.28 -6.33 -2.21
N ALA A 61 -5.81 -6.53 -0.98
CA ALA A 61 -6.35 -7.55 -0.10
C ALA A 61 -6.49 -7.00 1.32
N LYS A 62 -7.53 -7.46 2.02
CA LYS A 62 -7.78 -7.09 3.41
C LYS A 62 -8.17 -8.29 4.25
N VAL A 63 -7.83 -8.20 5.53
CA VAL A 63 -8.28 -9.12 6.58
C VAL A 63 -9.30 -8.39 7.45
N GLY A 64 -10.40 -9.05 7.75
CA GLY A 64 -11.40 -8.63 8.72
C GLY A 64 -12.02 -9.85 9.39
N THR A 65 -12.85 -9.64 10.41
CA THR A 65 -13.51 -10.71 11.17
C THR A 65 -14.63 -11.42 10.40
N ARG A 66 -15.02 -10.90 9.23
CA ARG A 66 -16.03 -11.44 8.33
C ARG A 66 -15.75 -10.99 6.90
N ASN A 67 -16.37 -11.64 5.91
CA ASN A 67 -16.07 -11.41 4.49
C ASN A 67 -16.69 -10.16 3.87
N ALA A 68 -17.67 -9.52 4.53
CA ALA A 68 -18.39 -8.37 4.00
C ALA A 68 -18.69 -7.32 5.08
N MET A 69 -18.85 -6.06 4.66
CA MET A 69 -19.21 -4.93 5.55
C MET A 69 -18.30 -4.87 6.80
N VAL A 70 -16.99 -4.93 6.61
CA VAL A 70 -16.00 -5.00 7.68
C VAL A 70 -14.91 -3.95 7.51
N ILE A 71 -14.53 -3.33 8.62
CA ILE A 71 -13.36 -2.47 8.69
C ILE A 71 -12.10 -3.34 8.71
N ALA A 72 -11.14 -3.07 7.85
CA ALA A 72 -9.93 -3.85 7.74
C ALA A 72 -9.13 -3.85 9.06
N THR A 73 -8.86 -5.04 9.59
CA THR A 73 -7.86 -5.29 10.64
C THR A 73 -6.45 -5.05 10.09
N ALA A 74 -6.19 -5.51 8.88
CA ALA A 74 -4.97 -5.25 8.15
C ALA A 74 -5.29 -5.27 6.66
N SER A 75 -4.58 -4.48 5.86
CA SER A 75 -4.69 -4.55 4.41
C SER A 75 -3.39 -4.22 3.72
N ALA A 76 -3.27 -4.67 2.48
CA ALA A 76 -2.14 -4.38 1.61
C ALA A 76 -2.65 -4.14 0.19
N CYS A 77 -2.04 -3.19 -0.50
CA CYS A 77 -2.14 -3.07 -1.95
C CYS A 77 -0.75 -3.27 -2.54
N LEU A 78 -0.64 -4.10 -3.58
CA LEU A 78 0.58 -4.30 -4.35
C LEU A 78 0.31 -3.93 -5.80
N VAL A 79 1.22 -3.16 -6.38
CA VAL A 79 1.24 -2.79 -7.79
C VAL A 79 2.58 -3.25 -8.36
N ARG A 80 2.54 -3.99 -9.46
CA ARG A 80 3.69 -4.43 -10.23
C ARG A 80 3.54 -3.88 -11.64
N ASP A 81 4.51 -3.09 -12.07
CA ASP A 81 4.68 -2.75 -13.47
C ASP A 81 5.67 -3.74 -14.11
N ALA A 82 5.18 -4.57 -15.01
CA ALA A 82 5.96 -5.64 -15.63
C ALA A 82 6.85 -5.13 -16.79
N ASP A 83 6.55 -3.96 -17.35
CA ASP A 83 7.33 -3.39 -18.45
C ASP A 83 8.52 -2.61 -17.90
N GLU A 84 8.31 -1.82 -16.85
CA GLU A 84 9.39 -1.10 -16.16
C GLU A 84 10.14 -2.00 -15.18
N GLY A 85 9.51 -3.10 -14.74
CA GLY A 85 10.04 -4.00 -13.72
C GLY A 85 9.99 -3.36 -12.33
N LEU A 86 8.98 -2.53 -12.06
CA LEU A 86 8.80 -1.83 -10.79
C LEU A 86 7.79 -2.55 -9.90
N ILE A 87 7.92 -2.32 -8.60
CA ILE A 87 6.97 -2.81 -7.61
C ILE A 87 6.74 -1.79 -6.51
N SER A 88 5.51 -1.81 -6.03
CA SER A 88 4.99 -0.93 -5.01
C SER A 88 4.12 -1.73 -4.07
N ILE A 89 4.27 -1.55 -2.75
CA ILE A 89 3.39 -2.12 -1.76
C ILE A 89 3.12 -1.13 -0.63
N ALA A 90 1.84 -0.97 -0.30
CA ALA A 90 1.40 -0.08 0.76
C ALA A 90 0.42 -0.79 1.70
N LEU A 91 0.52 -0.50 2.99
CA LEU A 91 -0.23 -1.15 4.05
C LEU A 91 -1.25 -0.22 4.69
N GLY A 92 -2.43 -0.77 4.96
CA GLY A 92 -3.51 -0.12 5.69
C GLY A 92 -3.77 -0.76 7.05
N SER A 93 -4.27 0.04 7.99
CA SER A 93 -4.65 -0.40 9.36
C SER A 93 -3.51 -0.99 10.20
N VAL A 94 -2.25 -0.71 9.85
CA VAL A 94 -1.07 -1.20 10.56
C VAL A 94 -0.05 -0.10 10.88
N GLY A 95 -0.54 1.14 11.00
CA GLY A 95 0.23 2.33 11.35
C GLY A 95 -0.67 3.54 11.57
N PRO A 96 -0.12 4.69 11.99
CA PRO A 96 -0.87 5.94 12.17
C PRO A 96 -1.41 6.49 10.84
N THR A 97 -0.70 6.27 9.74
CA THR A 97 -1.07 6.59 8.35
C THR A 97 -0.85 5.36 7.46
N ILE A 98 -1.06 5.50 6.14
CA ILE A 98 -0.68 4.44 5.19
C ILE A 98 0.83 4.30 5.16
N ILE A 99 1.31 3.06 5.27
CA ILE A 99 2.74 2.76 5.26
C ILE A 99 3.12 2.29 3.87
N ARG A 100 4.01 3.02 3.21
CA ARG A 100 4.70 2.56 2.00
C ARG A 100 5.92 1.72 2.41
N CYS A 101 6.06 0.51 1.90
CA CYS A 101 7.15 -0.40 2.29
C CYS A 101 8.35 -0.30 1.34
N SER A 102 8.91 0.91 1.26
CA SER A 102 9.98 1.24 0.31
C SER A 102 11.25 0.41 0.51
N GLN A 103 11.50 -0.10 1.72
CA GLN A 103 12.69 -0.90 2.00
C GLN A 103 12.54 -2.34 1.48
N ALA A 104 11.37 -2.94 1.66
CA ALA A 104 11.03 -4.24 1.07
C ALA A 104 11.02 -4.17 -0.47
N GLU A 105 10.46 -3.10 -1.05
CA GLU A 105 10.46 -2.86 -2.50
C GLU A 105 11.88 -2.82 -3.07
N LYS A 106 12.74 -1.96 -2.51
CA LYS A 106 14.15 -1.83 -2.95
C LYS A 106 14.92 -3.13 -2.81
N TRP A 107 14.68 -3.88 -1.74
CA TRP A 107 15.32 -5.18 -1.55
C TRP A 107 14.90 -6.18 -2.64
N LEU A 108 13.61 -6.26 -2.96
CA LEU A 108 13.12 -7.21 -3.96
C LEU A 108 13.66 -6.87 -5.36
N LEU A 109 13.66 -5.59 -5.74
CA LEU A 109 14.22 -5.12 -7.01
C LEU A 109 15.72 -5.41 -7.17
N LYS A 110 16.47 -5.49 -6.07
CA LYS A 110 17.88 -5.90 -6.08
C LYS A 110 18.06 -7.42 -6.13
N THR A 111 17.04 -8.18 -5.76
CA THR A 111 17.13 -9.63 -5.57
C THR A 111 16.63 -10.39 -6.81
N THR A 112 15.64 -9.87 -7.53
CA THR A 112 15.08 -10.53 -8.70
C THR A 112 14.54 -9.55 -9.73
N SER A 113 14.45 -10.00 -10.99
CA SER A 113 13.69 -9.29 -12.01
C SER A 113 12.20 -9.40 -11.75
N LEU A 114 11.47 -8.32 -11.99
CA LEU A 114 10.01 -8.28 -11.95
C LEU A 114 9.40 -8.00 -13.32
N ARG A 115 10.20 -8.11 -14.39
CA ARG A 115 9.73 -7.89 -15.76
C ARG A 115 8.88 -9.04 -16.28
N VAL A 116 8.23 -8.86 -17.42
CA VAL A 116 7.47 -9.94 -18.10
C VAL A 116 8.29 -11.24 -18.14
N GLY A 117 7.63 -12.36 -17.78
CA GLY A 117 8.27 -13.68 -17.69
C GLY A 117 9.06 -13.96 -16.41
N ALA A 118 9.19 -12.99 -15.50
CA ALA A 118 9.80 -13.22 -14.20
C ALA A 118 9.09 -14.34 -13.42
N GLN A 119 9.89 -15.09 -12.66
CA GLN A 119 9.44 -16.14 -11.76
C GLN A 119 10.02 -15.87 -10.37
N ILE A 120 9.26 -16.21 -9.34
CA ILE A 120 9.73 -16.17 -7.96
C ILE A 120 9.48 -17.52 -7.31
N ASN A 121 10.44 -17.97 -6.52
CA ASN A 121 10.25 -19.16 -5.69
C ASN A 121 9.51 -18.80 -4.39
N ALA A 122 9.04 -19.84 -3.70
CA ALA A 122 8.26 -19.68 -2.48
C ALA A 122 9.04 -18.96 -1.35
N ASP A 123 10.33 -19.29 -1.19
CA ASP A 123 11.17 -18.73 -0.12
C ASP A 123 11.36 -17.22 -0.29
N LEU A 124 11.56 -16.76 -1.53
CA LEU A 124 11.68 -15.34 -1.83
C LEU A 124 10.37 -14.59 -1.52
N ALA A 125 9.22 -15.19 -1.82
CA ALA A 125 7.93 -14.61 -1.50
C ALA A 125 7.68 -14.53 0.02
N VAL A 126 8.11 -15.55 0.77
CA VAL A 126 8.05 -15.56 2.25
C VAL A 126 8.93 -14.46 2.83
N GLU A 127 10.17 -14.33 2.36
CA GLU A 127 11.09 -13.30 2.84
C GLU A 127 10.61 -11.88 2.48
N PHE A 128 10.00 -11.70 1.30
CA PHE A 128 9.35 -10.44 0.95
C PHE A 128 8.22 -10.09 1.95
N GLY A 129 7.36 -11.06 2.27
CA GLY A 129 6.31 -10.89 3.27
C GLY A 129 6.87 -10.50 4.64
N ARG A 130 7.93 -11.17 5.09
CA ARG A 130 8.62 -10.85 6.36
C ARG A 130 9.10 -9.39 6.39
N ARG A 131 9.80 -8.94 5.34
CA ARG A 131 10.32 -7.57 5.23
C ARG A 131 9.23 -6.52 5.21
N VAL A 132 8.14 -6.76 4.49
CA VAL A 132 6.97 -5.87 4.50
C VAL A 132 6.37 -5.76 5.91
N SER A 133 6.28 -6.87 6.64
CA SER A 133 5.79 -6.87 8.03
C SER A 133 6.70 -6.12 9.00
N ASP A 134 8.02 -6.11 8.77
CA ASP A 134 8.97 -5.37 9.60
C ASP A 134 8.73 -3.84 9.52
N GLU A 135 8.27 -3.34 8.37
CA GLU A 135 7.95 -1.92 8.17
C GLU A 135 6.61 -1.50 8.81
N ALA A 136 5.76 -2.44 9.22
CA ALA A 136 4.51 -2.15 9.90
C ALA A 136 4.74 -1.60 11.32
N THR A 137 3.84 -0.74 11.81
CA THR A 137 3.87 -0.20 13.18
C THR A 137 2.49 -0.26 13.86
N PRO A 138 1.83 -1.44 13.90
CA PRO A 138 0.49 -1.55 14.46
C PRO A 138 0.46 -1.44 15.98
N ILE A 139 -0.72 -1.08 16.50
CA ILE A 139 -1.08 -1.13 17.92
C ILE A 139 -2.07 -2.28 18.18
N ASP A 140 -2.24 -2.62 19.44
CA ASP A 140 -3.37 -3.43 19.91
C ASP A 140 -4.64 -2.59 19.99
N ASP A 141 -5.79 -3.15 19.62
CA ASP A 141 -7.12 -2.57 19.86
C ASP A 141 -8.20 -3.67 19.98
N HIS A 142 -9.47 -3.25 20.13
CA HIS A 142 -10.62 -4.16 20.19
C HIS A 142 -10.84 -5.03 18.93
N ARG A 143 -10.21 -4.69 17.79
CA ARG A 143 -10.36 -5.45 16.53
C ARG A 143 -9.29 -6.52 16.41
N SER A 144 -8.07 -6.26 16.90
CA SER A 144 -6.98 -7.23 16.90
C SER A 144 -5.71 -6.75 17.61
N THR A 145 -4.78 -7.68 17.81
CA THR A 145 -3.44 -7.41 18.34
C THR A 145 -2.47 -6.93 17.25
N ALA A 146 -1.46 -6.18 17.64
CA ALA A 146 -0.33 -5.75 16.82
C ALA A 146 0.40 -6.96 16.22
N ALA A 147 0.60 -8.03 17.01
CA ALA A 147 1.22 -9.27 16.55
C ALA A 147 0.43 -9.93 15.42
N TYR A 148 -0.90 -10.04 15.55
CA TYR A 148 -1.74 -10.58 14.49
C TYR A 148 -1.76 -9.70 13.24
N ARG A 149 -1.77 -8.37 13.41
CA ARG A 149 -1.70 -7.41 12.30
C ARG A 149 -0.40 -7.55 11.50
N ARG A 150 0.75 -7.69 12.17
CA ARG A 150 2.05 -7.99 11.53
C ARG A 150 2.01 -9.29 10.76
N HIS A 151 1.52 -10.36 11.39
CA HIS A 151 1.34 -11.65 10.72
C HIS A 151 0.47 -11.52 9.46
N CYS A 152 -0.66 -10.82 9.54
CA CYS A 152 -1.56 -10.64 8.41
C CYS A 152 -0.87 -9.95 7.24
N VAL A 153 -0.18 -8.82 7.46
CA VAL A 153 0.46 -8.10 6.34
C VAL A 153 1.61 -8.88 5.72
N ALA A 154 2.33 -9.72 6.49
CA ALA A 154 3.32 -10.64 5.94
C ALA A 154 2.68 -11.61 4.92
N ILE A 155 1.58 -12.25 5.32
CA ILE A 155 0.86 -13.23 4.48
C ILE A 155 0.19 -12.55 3.29
N LEU A 156 -0.40 -11.37 3.47
CA LEU A 156 -1.00 -10.61 2.38
C LEU A 156 0.06 -10.23 1.33
N ALA A 157 1.20 -9.69 1.76
CA ALA A 157 2.29 -9.31 0.86
C ALA A 157 2.84 -10.49 0.07
N GLN A 158 3.10 -11.62 0.74
CA GLN A 158 3.51 -12.87 0.09
C GLN A 158 2.51 -13.29 -0.99
N ARG A 159 1.21 -13.37 -0.65
CA ARG A 159 0.17 -13.83 -1.57
C ARG A 159 -0.04 -12.88 -2.74
N LEU A 160 0.00 -11.57 -2.50
CA LEU A 160 -0.12 -10.56 -3.55
C LEU A 160 1.07 -10.63 -4.51
N LEU A 161 2.29 -10.81 -3.99
CA LEU A 161 3.48 -10.96 -4.82
C LEU A 161 3.42 -12.22 -5.70
N VAL A 162 3.01 -13.37 -5.15
CA VAL A 162 2.83 -14.59 -5.95
C VAL A 162 1.78 -14.40 -7.05
N ARG A 163 0.66 -13.76 -6.73
CA ARG A 163 -0.40 -13.48 -7.72
C ARG A 163 -0.01 -12.48 -8.78
N SER A 164 0.90 -11.56 -8.48
CA SER A 164 1.33 -10.54 -9.46
C SER A 164 2.18 -11.11 -10.58
N LEU A 165 2.65 -12.35 -10.45
CA LEU A 165 3.51 -13.07 -11.41
C LEU A 165 2.81 -14.27 -12.06
N ALA A 166 1.55 -14.54 -11.70
CA ALA A 166 0.70 -15.54 -12.34
C ALA A 166 0.09 -14.99 -13.64
#